data_AF-Q2XXI5-F1
#
_entry.id   AF-Q2XXI5-F1
#
_cell.length_a   1.000
_cell.length_b   1.000
_cell.length_c   1.000
_cell.angle_alpha   90.00
_cell.angle_beta   90.00
_cell.angle_gamma   90.00
#
_symmetry.space_group_name_H-M   'P 1'
#
loop_
_entity.id
_entity.type
_entity.pdbx_description
1 polymer ?
#
loop_
_entity_poly.entity_id
_entity_poly.type
_entity_poly.pdbx_seq_one_letter_code
_entity_poly.pdbx_strand_id
1 'polypeptide(L)'
;KFTEIFPVEDTAYPYSAFITSVRKEVIKYCTNHTGIVQPVLPLEKNVPELWFYTELKTKTRSITLAIRMDNLYLVGFRTPGGVWWEFGKDGDTHLLDDNAKWLGFGGRYQDLIGSKGLETVTMGRAEMTTAVNYLAKKTTTLAEAAEVLLLQAAADPKAEEKSNLAKLVIMVCEGLRFFTVSCKVDEGFKKPQAVTISALEGKQVQK
;
A
#
# COMPACT_ATOMS: atom_id res chain seq x y z
N LYS A 1 -8.41 -12.44 10.91
CA LYS A 1 -7.62 -12.41 9.65
C LYS A 1 -8.59 -12.60 8.49
N PHE A 2 -8.59 -11.72 7.51
CA PHE A 2 -9.42 -11.82 6.31
C PHE A 2 -8.64 -11.35 5.08
N THR A 3 -9.11 -11.71 3.89
CA THR A 3 -8.55 -11.26 2.62
C THR A 3 -9.65 -10.61 1.81
N GLU A 4 -9.45 -9.35 1.39
CA GLU A 4 -10.34 -8.66 0.46
C GLU A 4 -9.71 -8.63 -0.93
N ILE A 5 -10.51 -8.88 -1.95
CA ILE A 5 -10.06 -8.83 -3.34
C ILE A 5 -10.59 -7.55 -3.98
N PHE A 6 -9.70 -6.76 -4.57
CA PHE A 6 -10.07 -5.59 -5.35
C PHE A 6 -9.73 -5.81 -6.83
N PRO A 7 -10.74 -5.98 -7.71
CA PRO A 7 -10.53 -6.05 -9.15
C PRO A 7 -10.26 -4.65 -9.71
N VAL A 8 -8.99 -4.22 -9.68
CA VAL A 8 -8.54 -2.84 -9.95
C VAL A 8 -9.09 -2.28 -11.26
N GLU A 9 -9.13 -3.08 -12.32
CA GLU A 9 -9.55 -2.64 -13.65
C GLU A 9 -11.06 -2.80 -13.91
N ASP A 10 -11.82 -3.37 -12.98
CA ASP A 10 -13.27 -3.50 -13.12
C ASP A 10 -13.95 -2.15 -12.82
N THR A 11 -14.46 -1.50 -13.86
CA THR A 11 -15.16 -0.23 -13.73
C THR A 11 -16.54 -0.37 -13.10
N ALA A 12 -17.13 -1.57 -13.08
CA ALA A 12 -18.38 -1.85 -12.39
C ALA A 12 -18.20 -1.99 -10.87
N TYR A 13 -16.97 -2.22 -10.41
CA TYR A 13 -16.63 -2.26 -8.99
C TYR A 13 -16.00 -0.92 -8.56
N PRO A 14 -16.75 -0.02 -7.90
CA PRO A 14 -16.21 1.28 -7.49
C PRO A 14 -15.24 1.13 -6.31
N TYR A 15 -14.24 2.01 -6.26
CA TYR A 15 -13.25 2.03 -5.19
C TYR A 15 -13.89 2.25 -3.80
N SER A 16 -14.91 3.11 -3.72
CA SER A 16 -15.71 3.30 -2.50
C SER A 16 -16.37 2.01 -1.98
N ALA A 17 -16.79 1.08 -2.84
CA ALA A 17 -17.31 -0.22 -2.40
C ALA A 17 -16.22 -1.09 -1.75
N PHE A 18 -15.01 -1.08 -2.33
CA PHE A 18 -13.85 -1.79 -1.76
C PHE A 18 -13.51 -1.24 -0.37
N ILE A 19 -13.36 0.08 -0.25
CA ILE A 19 -13.06 0.73 1.04
C ILE A 19 -14.16 0.46 2.07
N THR A 20 -15.43 0.49 1.66
CA THR A 20 -16.55 0.18 2.56
C THR A 20 -16.53 -1.26 3.03
N SER A 21 -16.26 -2.21 2.13
CA SER A 21 -16.13 -3.64 2.44
C SER A 21 -15.01 -3.87 3.46
N VAL A 22 -13.80 -3.39 3.17
CA VAL A 22 -12.65 -3.54 4.06
C VAL A 22 -12.91 -2.87 5.41
N ARG A 23 -13.40 -1.61 5.44
CA ARG A 23 -13.73 -0.92 6.71
C ARG A 23 -14.74 -1.71 7.53
N LYS A 24 -15.76 -2.29 6.91
CA LYS A 24 -16.77 -3.11 7.61
C LYS A 24 -16.13 -4.30 8.30
N GLU A 25 -15.15 -4.96 7.67
CA GLU A 25 -14.42 -6.08 8.28
C GLU A 25 -13.44 -5.62 9.36
N VAL A 26 -12.71 -4.52 9.14
CA VAL A 26 -11.78 -3.93 10.14
C VAL A 26 -12.52 -3.51 11.40
N ILE A 27 -13.69 -2.88 11.27
CA ILE A 27 -14.47 -2.36 12.41
C ILE A 27 -14.90 -3.46 13.38
N LYS A 28 -15.04 -4.71 12.92
CA LYS A 28 -15.35 -5.85 13.81
C LYS A 28 -14.28 -6.10 14.88
N TYR A 29 -13.05 -5.61 14.65
CA TYR A 29 -11.93 -5.72 15.57
C TYR A 29 -11.67 -4.41 16.33
N CYS A 30 -12.42 -3.36 16.03
CA CYS A 30 -12.28 -2.07 16.70
C CYS A 30 -13.12 -2.02 17.98
N THR A 31 -12.84 -1.04 18.82
CA THR A 31 -13.61 -0.73 20.01
C THR A 31 -14.29 0.63 19.89
N ASN A 32 -15.40 0.80 20.60
CA ASN A 32 -16.04 2.10 20.75
C ASN A 32 -15.46 2.79 21.99
N HIS A 33 -15.24 4.10 21.89
CA HIS A 33 -14.77 4.91 23.01
C HIS A 33 -15.68 6.12 23.21
N THR A 34 -16.08 6.40 24.45
CA THR A 34 -16.91 7.56 24.78
C THR A 34 -16.22 8.85 24.30
N GLY A 35 -16.97 9.69 23.59
CA GLY A 35 -16.45 10.95 23.03
C GLY A 35 -15.70 10.83 21.71
N ILE A 36 -15.50 9.61 21.18
CA ILE A 36 -14.87 9.37 19.88
C ILE A 36 -15.91 8.73 18.95
N VAL A 37 -16.19 9.39 17.82
CA VAL A 37 -17.17 8.91 16.82
C VAL A 37 -16.58 7.79 15.98
N GLN A 38 -15.28 7.89 15.65
CA GLN A 38 -14.58 6.91 14.84
C GLN A 38 -14.29 5.64 15.64
N PRO A 39 -14.38 4.45 15.02
CA PRO A 39 -13.93 3.21 15.63
C PRO A 39 -12.45 3.28 16.01
N VAL A 40 -12.12 2.84 17.22
CA VAL A 40 -10.74 2.84 17.74
C VAL A 40 -10.09 1.50 17.42
N LEU A 41 -8.98 1.53 16.69
CA LEU A 41 -8.21 0.34 16.32
C LEU A 41 -7.68 -0.42 17.56
N PRO A 42 -7.34 -1.72 17.41
CA PRO A 42 -6.61 -2.44 18.44
C PRO A 42 -5.31 -1.74 18.84
N LEU A 43 -4.87 -1.94 20.08
CA LEU A 43 -3.60 -1.40 20.56
C LEU A 43 -2.43 -1.95 19.73
N GLU A 44 -1.53 -1.05 19.33
CA GLU A 44 -0.32 -1.40 18.60
C GLU A 44 0.65 -2.21 19.46
N LYS A 45 1.23 -3.25 18.86
CA LYS A 45 2.22 -4.14 19.48
C LYS A 45 3.49 -4.18 18.65
N ASN A 46 4.64 -4.52 19.25
CA ASN A 46 5.88 -4.67 18.48
C ASN A 46 5.74 -5.75 17.40
N VAL A 47 5.11 -6.88 17.76
CA VAL A 47 4.71 -7.93 16.83
C VAL A 47 3.20 -7.85 16.63
N PRO A 48 2.70 -7.51 15.43
CA PRO A 48 1.28 -7.41 15.17
C PRO A 48 0.57 -8.77 15.28
N GLU A 49 -0.47 -8.83 16.11
CA GLU A 49 -1.27 -10.04 16.34
C GLU A 49 -2.34 -10.24 15.28
N LEU A 50 -2.84 -9.15 14.70
CA LEU A 50 -3.93 -9.13 13.75
C LEU A 50 -3.48 -8.53 12.43
N TRP A 51 -3.80 -9.26 11.37
CA TRP A 51 -3.47 -8.93 10.00
C TRP A 51 -4.71 -9.04 9.14
N PHE A 52 -4.74 -8.26 8.09
CA PHE A 52 -5.61 -8.48 6.95
C PHE A 52 -4.81 -8.32 5.67
N TYR A 53 -5.35 -8.91 4.62
CA TYR A 53 -4.72 -8.93 3.32
C TYR A 53 -5.64 -8.28 2.30
N THR A 54 -5.06 -7.54 1.37
CA THR A 54 -5.80 -7.03 0.20
C THR A 54 -5.14 -7.54 -1.06
N GLU A 55 -5.82 -8.40 -1.81
CA GLU A 55 -5.36 -8.82 -3.14
C GLU A 55 -5.81 -7.80 -4.17
N LEU A 56 -4.86 -7.05 -4.73
CA LEU A 56 -5.10 -6.14 -5.84
C LEU A 56 -4.91 -6.90 -7.14
N LYS A 57 -5.99 -7.05 -7.91
CA LYS A 57 -6.02 -7.87 -9.12
C LYS A 57 -6.28 -7.03 -10.36
N THR A 58 -5.34 -7.06 -11.29
CA THR A 58 -5.52 -6.59 -12.67
C THR A 58 -5.96 -7.78 -13.54
N LYS A 59 -6.22 -7.52 -14.82
CA LYS A 59 -6.53 -8.56 -15.82
C LYS A 59 -5.40 -9.56 -16.01
N THR A 60 -4.15 -9.17 -15.73
CA THR A 60 -2.97 -9.99 -16.08
C THR A 60 -2.10 -10.37 -14.87
N ARG A 61 -2.21 -9.64 -13.76
CA ARG A 61 -1.34 -9.78 -12.58
C ARG A 61 -2.11 -9.51 -11.29
N SER A 62 -1.64 -10.06 -10.19
CA SER A 62 -2.07 -9.65 -8.85
C SER A 62 -0.89 -9.54 -7.89
N ILE A 63 -1.10 -8.77 -6.82
CA ILE A 63 -0.24 -8.75 -5.64
C ILE A 63 -1.13 -8.81 -4.41
N THR A 64 -0.62 -9.37 -3.32
CA THR A 64 -1.31 -9.36 -2.02
C THR A 64 -0.59 -8.44 -1.07
N LEU A 65 -1.24 -7.40 -0.56
CA LEU A 65 -0.68 -6.53 0.46
C LEU A 65 -0.91 -7.14 1.85
N ALA A 66 0.10 -7.07 2.72
CA ALA A 66 -0.01 -7.42 4.13
C ALA A 66 -0.09 -6.15 4.97
N ILE A 67 -1.23 -5.94 5.63
CA ILE A 67 -1.52 -4.72 6.38
C ILE A 67 -1.81 -5.10 7.83
N ARG A 68 -1.19 -4.38 8.76
CA ARG A 68 -1.42 -4.59 10.19
C ARG A 68 -2.77 -4.03 10.60
N MET A 69 -3.53 -4.74 11.44
CA MET A 69 -4.83 -4.26 11.90
C MET A 69 -4.72 -3.11 12.90
N ASP A 70 -3.67 -3.11 13.71
CA ASP A 70 -3.52 -2.20 14.84
C ASP A 70 -3.19 -0.76 14.42
N ASN A 71 -2.47 -0.59 13.32
CA ASN A 71 -2.18 0.74 12.76
C ASN A 71 -2.68 0.94 11.33
N LEU A 72 -3.21 -0.08 10.63
CA LEU A 72 -3.61 -0.02 9.22
C LEU A 72 -2.49 0.34 8.23
N TYR A 73 -1.22 0.04 8.57
CA TYR A 73 -0.09 0.32 7.69
C TYR A 73 0.41 -0.92 6.95
N LEU A 74 0.90 -0.69 5.73
CA LEU A 74 1.51 -1.70 4.89
C LEU A 74 2.84 -2.15 5.49
N VAL A 75 3.03 -3.46 5.60
CA VAL A 75 4.32 -4.05 5.98
C VAL A 75 5.07 -4.57 4.76
N GLY A 76 4.33 -5.13 3.80
CA GLY A 76 4.93 -5.70 2.61
C GLY A 76 3.88 -6.23 1.64
N PHE A 77 4.35 -6.85 0.56
CA PHE A 77 3.48 -7.44 -0.46
C PHE A 77 4.00 -8.79 -0.95
N ARG A 78 3.09 -9.64 -1.40
CA ARG A 78 3.37 -10.94 -2.01
C ARG A 78 3.22 -10.85 -3.52
N THR A 79 4.22 -11.34 -4.24
CA THR A 79 4.17 -11.45 -5.71
C THR A 79 3.43 -12.73 -6.15
N PRO A 80 3.03 -12.85 -7.43
CA PRO A 80 2.43 -14.08 -7.96
C PRO A 80 3.30 -15.34 -7.77
N GLY A 81 4.62 -15.18 -7.71
CA GLY A 81 5.57 -16.27 -7.42
C GLY A 81 5.56 -16.73 -5.96
N GLY A 82 4.71 -16.14 -5.11
CA GLY A 82 4.55 -16.52 -3.72
C GLY A 82 5.54 -15.89 -2.76
N VAL A 83 6.42 -15.00 -3.23
CA VAL A 83 7.48 -14.36 -2.45
C VAL A 83 6.96 -13.11 -1.75
N TRP A 84 7.20 -13.02 -0.44
CA TRP A 84 6.94 -11.82 0.35
C TRP A 84 8.11 -10.84 0.25
N TRP A 85 7.79 -9.57 0.04
CA TRP A 85 8.72 -8.45 0.07
C TRP A 85 8.30 -7.48 1.16
N GLU A 86 9.20 -7.22 2.10
CA GLU A 86 8.94 -6.51 3.33
C GLU A 86 9.72 -5.20 3.41
N PHE A 87 9.08 -4.14 3.91
CA PHE A 87 9.78 -2.90 4.24
C PHE A 87 10.81 -3.14 5.33
N GLY A 88 12.02 -2.64 5.11
CA GLY A 88 13.16 -2.86 6.00
C GLY A 88 14.41 -3.21 5.21
N LYS A 89 15.47 -3.51 5.94
CA LYS A 89 16.81 -3.82 5.41
C LYS A 89 17.52 -4.85 6.30
N ASP A 90 18.65 -5.33 5.82
CA ASP A 90 19.49 -6.26 6.58
C ASP A 90 19.79 -5.71 7.98
N GLY A 91 19.51 -6.54 9.00
CA GLY A 91 19.64 -6.18 10.42
C GLY A 91 18.32 -5.80 11.09
N ASP A 92 17.25 -5.53 10.33
CA ASP A 92 15.90 -5.36 10.88
C ASP A 92 15.27 -6.72 11.24
N THR A 93 14.16 -6.71 11.98
CA THR A 93 13.40 -7.92 12.35
C THR A 93 12.20 -8.09 11.42
N HIS A 94 12.12 -9.24 10.74
CA HIS A 94 10.97 -9.59 9.90
C HIS A 94 9.69 -9.72 10.72
N LEU A 95 8.61 -9.11 10.21
CA LEU A 95 7.24 -9.27 10.70
C LEU A 95 6.43 -10.24 9.84
N LEU A 96 6.81 -10.42 8.56
CA LEU A 96 6.22 -11.41 7.67
C LEU A 96 6.94 -12.76 7.80
N ASP A 97 6.38 -13.79 7.17
CA ASP A 97 6.87 -15.19 7.19
C ASP A 97 8.40 -15.30 7.02
N ASP A 98 9.01 -16.38 7.53
CA ASP A 98 10.46 -16.55 7.72
C ASP A 98 11.29 -16.48 6.42
N ASN A 99 10.64 -16.49 5.25
CA ASN A 99 11.27 -16.36 3.94
C ASN A 99 10.97 -15.03 3.24
N ALA A 100 10.43 -14.04 3.95
CA ALA A 100 10.25 -12.69 3.44
C ALA A 100 11.60 -12.07 3.06
N LYS A 101 11.58 -11.22 2.04
CA LYS A 101 12.77 -10.54 1.53
C LYS A 101 12.71 -9.06 1.82
N TRP A 102 13.83 -8.48 2.21
CA TRP A 102 13.93 -7.04 2.40
C TRP A 102 13.80 -6.27 1.10
N LEU A 103 12.97 -5.23 1.13
CA LEU A 103 12.94 -4.21 0.10
C LEU A 103 14.20 -3.34 0.12
N GLY A 104 14.95 -3.32 1.23
CA GLY A 104 16.17 -2.52 1.41
C GLY A 104 15.89 -1.04 1.69
N PHE A 105 14.64 -0.69 1.99
CA PHE A 105 14.20 0.64 2.40
C PHE A 105 12.96 0.53 3.29
N GLY A 106 12.73 1.52 4.14
CA GLY A 106 11.60 1.57 5.06
C GLY A 106 10.28 1.96 4.39
N GLY A 107 9.17 1.80 5.11
CA GLY A 107 7.84 2.14 4.64
C GLY A 107 7.40 3.57 4.96
N ARG A 108 8.24 4.41 5.58
CA ARG A 108 7.87 5.79 5.90
C ARG A 108 7.83 6.62 4.63
N TYR A 109 7.00 7.66 4.58
CA TYR A 109 6.93 8.51 3.40
C TYR A 109 8.28 9.13 3.01
N GLN A 110 9.12 9.47 3.98
CA GLN A 110 10.47 9.99 3.70
C GLN A 110 11.37 8.96 3.00
N ASP A 111 11.17 7.67 3.25
CA ASP A 111 11.91 6.59 2.58
C ASP A 111 11.43 6.39 1.13
N LEU A 112 10.14 6.67 0.87
CA LEU A 112 9.48 6.41 -0.41
C LEU A 112 9.55 7.61 -1.38
N ILE A 113 9.35 8.83 -0.88
CA ILE A 113 9.26 10.04 -1.71
C ILE A 113 10.26 11.14 -1.30
N GLY A 114 11.14 10.86 -0.33
CA GLY A 114 12.14 11.81 0.15
C GLY A 114 11.50 12.99 0.87
N SER A 115 11.95 14.21 0.56
CA SER A 115 11.42 15.45 1.12
C SER A 115 10.22 16.02 0.36
N LYS A 116 9.68 15.29 -0.64
CA LYS A 116 8.52 15.73 -1.41
C LYS A 116 7.25 15.59 -0.56
N GLY A 117 6.26 16.46 -0.80
CA GLY A 117 4.95 16.33 -0.20
C GLY A 117 4.10 15.25 -0.89
N LEU A 118 3.10 14.74 -0.16
CA LEU A 118 2.19 13.70 -0.67
C LEU A 118 1.33 14.17 -1.85
N GLU A 119 1.16 15.48 -2.03
CA GLU A 119 0.49 16.08 -3.18
C GLU A 119 1.20 15.82 -4.51
N THR A 120 2.45 15.34 -4.47
CA THR A 120 3.21 14.94 -5.66
C THR A 120 2.90 13.52 -6.13
N VAL A 121 2.16 12.73 -5.34
CA VAL A 121 1.85 11.33 -5.66
C VAL A 121 0.53 11.26 -6.43
N THR A 122 0.61 10.90 -7.71
CA THR A 122 -0.57 10.69 -8.56
C THR A 122 -1.26 9.37 -8.23
N MET A 123 -2.58 9.42 -8.13
CA MET A 123 -3.44 8.30 -7.76
C MET A 123 -4.57 8.14 -8.78
N GLY A 124 -5.23 6.99 -8.74
CA GLY A 124 -6.37 6.68 -9.59
C GLY A 124 -6.27 5.26 -10.13
N ARG A 125 -7.25 4.89 -10.94
CA ARG A 125 -7.36 3.51 -11.43
C ARG A 125 -6.14 3.08 -12.25
N ALA A 126 -5.75 3.89 -13.23
CA ALA A 126 -4.60 3.61 -14.09
C ALA A 126 -3.28 3.56 -13.29
N GLU A 127 -3.13 4.42 -12.28
CA GLU A 127 -1.96 4.45 -11.40
C GLU A 127 -1.86 3.19 -10.55
N MET A 128 -2.98 2.72 -9.99
CA MET A 128 -3.02 1.46 -9.24
C MET A 128 -2.73 0.26 -10.15
N THR A 129 -3.31 0.22 -11.37
CA THR A 129 -3.04 -0.84 -12.35
C THR A 129 -1.56 -0.92 -12.70
N THR A 130 -0.93 0.23 -12.98
CA THR A 130 0.51 0.32 -13.28
C THR A 130 1.34 -0.17 -12.09
N ALA A 131 1.03 0.28 -10.88
CA ALA A 131 1.75 -0.12 -9.67
C ALA A 131 1.65 -1.63 -9.42
N VAL A 132 0.45 -2.23 -9.54
CA VAL A 132 0.26 -3.68 -9.38
C VAL A 132 1.05 -4.45 -10.45
N ASN A 133 0.96 -4.04 -11.71
CA ASN A 133 1.66 -4.70 -12.80
C ASN A 133 3.18 -4.60 -12.70
N TYR A 134 3.69 -3.48 -12.18
CA TYR A 134 5.11 -3.28 -11.93
C TYR A 134 5.60 -4.20 -10.80
N LEU A 135 4.98 -4.10 -9.62
CA LEU A 135 5.40 -4.85 -8.44
C LEU A 135 5.22 -6.37 -8.60
N ALA A 136 4.23 -6.82 -9.38
CA ALA A 136 4.01 -8.23 -9.68
C ALA A 136 5.13 -8.88 -10.50
N LYS A 137 6.00 -8.09 -11.17
CA LYS A 137 7.16 -8.59 -11.91
C LYS A 137 8.38 -8.84 -11.03
N LYS A 138 8.34 -8.38 -9.77
CA LYS A 138 9.46 -8.53 -8.84
C LYS A 138 9.76 -10.03 -8.61
N THR A 139 11.02 -10.43 -8.81
CA THR A 139 11.43 -11.85 -8.75
C THR A 139 12.77 -11.99 -8.08
N THR A 140 13.03 -13.14 -7.46
CA THR A 140 14.32 -13.40 -6.80
C THR A 140 15.48 -13.70 -7.75
N THR A 141 15.31 -13.50 -9.06
CA THR A 141 16.20 -14.06 -10.09
C THR A 141 17.38 -13.14 -10.43
N LEU A 142 18.36 -13.71 -11.13
CA LEU A 142 19.50 -12.99 -11.71
C LEU A 142 19.11 -11.78 -12.58
N ALA A 143 17.86 -11.72 -13.05
CA ALA A 143 17.34 -10.56 -13.78
C ALA A 143 17.28 -9.31 -12.90
N GLU A 144 16.95 -9.41 -11.61
CA GLU A 144 17.03 -8.27 -10.69
C GLU A 144 18.48 -7.88 -10.40
N ALA A 145 19.40 -8.85 -10.30
CA ALA A 145 20.81 -8.54 -10.13
C ALA A 145 21.40 -7.83 -11.37
N ALA A 146 20.98 -8.24 -12.57
CA ALA A 146 21.35 -7.61 -13.84
C ALA A 146 20.69 -6.24 -14.02
N GLU A 147 19.42 -6.08 -13.65
CA GLU A 147 18.72 -4.79 -13.67
C GLU A 147 19.33 -3.82 -12.66
N VAL A 148 19.67 -4.27 -11.46
CA VAL A 148 20.43 -3.47 -10.47
C VAL A 148 21.80 -3.08 -11.02
N LEU A 149 22.52 -3.98 -11.69
CA LEU A 149 23.81 -3.67 -12.33
C LEU A 149 23.66 -2.64 -13.46
N LEU A 150 22.57 -2.69 -14.24
CA LEU A 150 22.27 -1.70 -15.28
C LEU A 150 21.79 -0.36 -14.71
N LEU A 151 21.08 -0.39 -13.57
CA LEU A 151 20.57 0.76 -12.83
C LEU A 151 21.59 1.35 -11.84
N GLN A 152 22.77 0.76 -11.66
CA GLN A 152 23.83 1.31 -10.78
C GLN A 152 24.29 2.71 -11.21
N ALA A 153 24.01 3.12 -12.46
CA ALA A 153 24.23 4.49 -12.93
C ALA A 153 23.12 5.47 -12.52
N ALA A 154 21.97 5.00 -12.03
CA ALA A 154 20.87 5.83 -11.54
C ALA A 154 21.12 6.24 -10.09
N ALA A 155 20.76 7.49 -9.76
CA ALA A 155 20.92 8.04 -8.41
C ALA A 155 20.13 7.28 -7.34
N ASP A 156 19.00 6.65 -7.71
CA ASP A 156 18.23 5.74 -6.85
C ASP A 156 17.66 4.58 -7.70
N PRO A 157 18.30 3.40 -7.70
CA PRO A 157 17.85 2.23 -8.45
C PRO A 157 16.45 1.73 -8.08
N LYS A 158 15.90 2.13 -6.92
CA LYS A 158 14.59 1.69 -6.41
C LYS A 158 13.53 2.79 -6.48
N ALA A 159 13.79 3.90 -7.17
CA ALA A 159 12.89 5.05 -7.25
C ALA A 159 11.49 4.69 -7.78
N GLU A 160 11.42 3.85 -8.81
CA GLU A 160 10.13 3.43 -9.39
C GLU A 160 9.36 2.48 -8.48
N GLU A 161 10.05 1.55 -7.81
CA GLU A 161 9.46 0.67 -6.80
C GLU A 161 8.89 1.46 -5.62
N LYS A 162 9.66 2.41 -5.08
CA LYS A 162 9.24 3.32 -4.01
C LYS A 162 8.03 4.16 -4.41
N SER A 163 8.03 4.70 -5.62
CA SER A 163 6.92 5.49 -6.17
C SER A 163 5.64 4.65 -6.27
N ASN A 164 5.72 3.43 -6.79
CA ASN A 164 4.57 2.54 -6.90
C ASN A 164 4.03 2.11 -5.52
N LEU A 165 4.92 1.83 -4.56
CA LEU A 165 4.51 1.53 -3.18
C LEU A 165 3.85 2.74 -2.50
N ALA A 166 4.37 3.95 -2.68
CA ALA A 166 3.76 5.17 -2.14
C ALA A 166 2.32 5.34 -2.63
N LYS A 167 2.06 5.12 -3.93
CA LYS A 167 0.72 5.17 -4.52
C LYS A 167 -0.22 4.18 -3.83
N LEU A 168 0.21 2.92 -3.65
CA LEU A 168 -0.61 1.89 -3.02
C LEU A 168 -0.85 2.15 -1.52
N VAL A 169 0.16 2.65 -0.80
CA VAL A 169 0.01 3.03 0.61
C VAL A 169 -1.05 4.12 0.75
N ILE A 170 -1.01 5.18 -0.07
CA ILE A 170 -2.03 6.24 0.00
C ILE A 170 -3.40 5.72 -0.41
N MET A 171 -3.51 5.02 -1.54
CA MET A 171 -4.81 4.56 -2.04
C MET A 171 -5.44 3.47 -1.19
N VAL A 172 -4.68 2.64 -0.48
CA VAL A 172 -5.22 1.57 0.36
C VAL A 172 -5.19 1.96 1.83
N CYS A 173 -4.01 2.14 2.42
CA CYS A 173 -3.87 2.36 3.86
C CYS A 173 -4.49 3.71 4.29
N GLU A 174 -4.13 4.78 3.61
CA GLU A 174 -4.68 6.10 3.95
C GLU A 174 -6.13 6.27 3.49
N GLY A 175 -6.51 5.60 2.40
CA GLY A 175 -7.91 5.44 2.00
C GLY A 175 -8.76 4.80 3.10
N LEU A 176 -8.23 3.84 3.86
CA LEU A 176 -8.93 3.23 4.99
C LEU A 176 -9.01 4.17 6.20
N ARG A 177 -7.91 4.86 6.52
CA ARG A 177 -7.80 5.75 7.68
C ARG A 177 -8.56 7.07 7.52
N PHE A 178 -8.50 7.68 6.34
CA PHE A 178 -8.99 9.03 6.09
C PHE A 178 -10.12 9.04 5.07
N PHE A 179 -11.29 9.51 5.49
CA PHE A 179 -12.45 9.64 4.60
C PHE A 179 -12.15 10.57 3.42
N THR A 180 -11.46 11.69 3.66
CA THR A 180 -11.05 12.67 2.65
C THR A 180 -10.19 12.03 1.56
N VAL A 181 -9.20 11.24 1.94
CA VAL A 181 -8.36 10.48 0.99
C VAL A 181 -9.20 9.49 0.20
N SER A 182 -10.06 8.71 0.85
CA SER A 182 -10.91 7.76 0.11
C SER A 182 -11.85 8.44 -0.90
N CYS A 183 -12.41 9.61 -0.57
CA CYS A 183 -13.24 10.36 -1.50
C CYS A 183 -12.43 10.86 -2.71
N LYS A 184 -11.22 11.37 -2.49
CA LYS A 184 -10.35 11.81 -3.58
C LYS A 184 -9.91 10.67 -4.48
N VAL A 185 -9.51 9.55 -3.91
CA VAL A 185 -9.14 8.38 -4.71
C VAL A 185 -10.35 7.86 -5.49
N ASP A 186 -11.55 7.83 -4.90
CA ASP A 186 -12.78 7.42 -5.60
C ASP A 186 -13.09 8.32 -6.81
N GLU A 187 -12.86 9.63 -6.73
CA GLU A 187 -12.94 10.54 -7.88
C GLU A 187 -11.97 10.13 -9.01
N GLY A 188 -10.72 9.81 -8.66
CA GLY A 188 -9.70 9.33 -9.61
C GLY A 188 -9.91 7.90 -10.13
N PHE A 189 -10.84 7.15 -9.53
CA PHE A 189 -11.27 5.84 -10.03
C PHE A 189 -12.47 5.93 -10.98
N LYS A 190 -13.19 7.05 -10.95
CA LYS A 190 -14.33 7.36 -11.85
C LYS A 190 -13.91 8.09 -13.12
N LYS A 191 -12.77 8.77 -13.09
CA LYS A 191 -12.24 9.57 -14.21
C LYS A 191 -10.97 8.93 -14.77
N PRO A 192 -10.67 9.13 -16.08
CA PRO A 192 -9.41 8.64 -16.66
C PRO A 192 -8.19 9.45 -16.19
N GLN A 193 -8.38 10.67 -15.68
CA GLN A 193 -7.30 11.50 -15.17
C GLN A 193 -6.87 11.07 -13.77
N ALA A 194 -5.56 11.08 -13.53
CA ALA A 194 -5.01 10.92 -12.20
C ALA A 194 -5.41 12.08 -11.29
N VAL A 195 -5.49 11.80 -10.00
CA VAL A 195 -5.80 12.75 -8.93
C VAL A 195 -4.67 12.80 -7.92
N THR A 196 -4.58 13.90 -7.18
CA THR A 196 -3.68 14.05 -6.04
C THR A 196 -4.48 14.54 -4.84
N ILE A 197 -3.94 14.36 -3.64
CA ILE A 197 -4.44 15.10 -2.47
C ILE A 197 -3.80 16.49 -2.44
N SER A 198 -4.44 17.45 -1.79
CA SER A 198 -3.86 18.78 -1.55
C SER A 198 -2.70 18.71 -0.57
N ALA A 199 -1.82 19.72 -0.59
CA ALA A 199 -0.72 19.81 0.38
C ALA A 199 -1.20 19.87 1.84
N LEU A 200 -2.40 20.42 2.09
CA LEU A 200 -3.01 20.44 3.43
C LEU A 200 -3.44 19.04 3.86
N GLU A 201 -4.13 18.31 2.99
CA GLU A 201 -4.49 16.91 3.24
C GLU A 201 -3.23 16.05 3.41
N GLY A 202 -2.19 16.28 2.61
CA GLY A 202 -0.89 15.62 2.72
C GLY A 202 -0.27 15.79 4.12
N LYS A 203 -0.28 17.01 4.66
CA LYS A 203 0.20 17.27 6.03
C LYS A 203 -0.65 16.62 7.12
N GLN A 204 -1.94 16.36 6.87
CA GLN A 204 -2.81 15.68 7.84
C GLN A 204 -2.59 14.17 7.86
N VAL A 205 -2.24 13.60 6.70
CA VAL A 205 -1.95 12.18 6.49
C VAL A 205 -0.54 11.83 6.95
N GLN A 206 0.44 12.69 6.68
CA GLN A 206 1.83 12.52 7.09
C GLN A 206 1.98 12.85 8.59
N LYS A 207 1.64 11.90 9.45
CA LYS A 207 1.87 11.95 10.90
C LYS A 207 2.93 10.96 11.34
#